data_AF-A0A934YEJ6-F1
#
_entry.id   AF-A0A934YEJ6-F1
#
_cell.length_a   1.000
_cell.length_b   1.000
_cell.length_c   1.000
_cell.angle_alpha   90.00
_cell.angle_beta   90.00
_cell.angle_gamma   90.00
#
_symmetry.space_group_name_H-M   'P 1'
#
loop_
_entity.id
_entity.type
_entity.pdbx_description
1 polymer ?
#
loop_
_entity_poly.entity_id
_entity_poly.type
_entity_poly.pdbx_seq_one_letter_code
_entity_poly.pdbx_strand_id
1 'polypeptide(L)'
;MNVPAKPLVVVVTGLSGAGRTTVLRALEDLGFFCIDNLPTALATEAVALCERGGVRRVALGIDVRVRAFMGDVADTFSQLEAAGERDLQVLFLDASDETLVRRYSESRRPHTLAQDGDAGVHGVVEGVAVERERLAPLRARASRVIDTTRLSVHDLRRLVVTHYGPETTAARMVTRVVSFGFKYGPPVDADLVFDVRFLENPYFVPDLKSQPGTSAAVRDFVLAQPEAHELLGKLLDLLKYVIPKYEREGKSYLTVGVGCTGGRHRSVVLAEELGRALGAGVRVMHRDVLRGLGPARVDSAVFEAPTAGSPRDDVDEALAAPGQPPGRAATYARAAEEKE
;
A
#
# COMPACT_ATOMS: atom_id res chain seq x y z
N MET A 1 -15.25 -26.80 19.53
CA MET A 1 -14.33 -27.55 18.63
C MET A 1 -14.20 -26.74 17.36
N ASN A 2 -13.05 -26.10 17.14
CA ASN A 2 -12.83 -25.28 15.95
C ASN A 2 -12.52 -26.25 14.79
N VAL A 3 -13.46 -26.44 13.88
CA VAL A 3 -13.23 -27.28 12.69
C VAL A 3 -12.07 -26.64 11.92
N PRO A 4 -10.97 -27.37 11.63
CA PRO A 4 -9.86 -26.80 10.89
C PRO A 4 -10.36 -26.37 9.50
N ALA A 5 -10.22 -25.09 9.16
CA ALA A 5 -10.68 -24.53 7.89
C ALA A 5 -10.13 -25.34 6.71
N LYS A 6 -11.01 -25.79 5.80
CA LYS A 6 -10.64 -26.65 4.65
C LYS A 6 -9.43 -26.08 3.90
N PRO A 7 -8.48 -26.91 3.43
CA PRO A 7 -7.40 -26.43 2.58
C PRO A 7 -7.97 -25.69 1.37
N LEU A 8 -7.39 -24.52 1.06
CA LEU A 8 -7.81 -23.66 -0.04
C LEU A 8 -6.89 -23.89 -1.25
N VAL A 9 -7.48 -24.25 -2.38
CA VAL A 9 -6.78 -24.43 -3.65
C VAL A 9 -7.34 -23.44 -4.66
N VAL A 10 -6.49 -22.56 -5.18
CA VAL A 10 -6.86 -21.57 -6.19
C VAL A 10 -6.25 -21.96 -7.53
N VAL A 11 -7.08 -22.33 -8.50
CA VAL A 11 -6.64 -22.53 -9.89
C VAL A 11 -6.71 -21.20 -10.62
N VAL A 12 -5.57 -20.66 -11.03
CA VAL A 12 -5.46 -19.42 -11.81
C VAL A 12 -5.26 -19.77 -13.27
N THR A 13 -6.24 -19.43 -14.10
CA THR A 13 -6.21 -19.64 -15.54
C THR A 13 -6.82 -18.45 -16.27
N GLY A 14 -6.86 -18.46 -17.60
CA GLY A 14 -7.42 -17.37 -18.39
C GLY A 14 -6.68 -17.17 -19.71
N LEU A 15 -7.09 -16.12 -20.43
CA LEU A 15 -6.46 -15.75 -21.69
C LEU A 15 -5.01 -15.32 -21.48
N SER A 16 -4.18 -15.65 -22.45
CA SER A 16 -2.78 -15.28 -22.40
C SER A 16 -2.65 -13.75 -22.49
N GLY A 17 -1.87 -13.15 -21.58
CA GLY A 17 -1.80 -11.68 -21.43
C GLY A 17 -2.87 -11.06 -20.53
N ALA A 18 -3.80 -11.85 -19.96
CA ALA A 18 -4.80 -11.36 -19.01
C ALA A 18 -4.27 -11.15 -17.57
N GLY A 19 -2.98 -11.40 -17.30
CA GLY A 19 -2.35 -11.06 -16.02
C GLY A 19 -2.17 -12.22 -15.03
N ARG A 20 -2.18 -13.48 -15.48
CA ARG A 20 -1.97 -14.69 -14.65
C ARG A 20 -0.75 -14.59 -13.74
N THR A 21 0.39 -14.17 -14.29
CA THR A 21 1.63 -13.99 -13.51
C THR A 21 1.50 -12.95 -12.41
N THR A 22 0.79 -11.85 -12.66
CA THR A 22 0.51 -10.81 -11.65
C THR A 22 -0.32 -11.38 -10.50
N VAL A 23 -1.33 -12.18 -10.84
CA VAL A 23 -2.19 -12.83 -9.85
C VAL A 23 -1.43 -13.86 -9.01
N LEU A 24 -0.64 -14.73 -9.64
CA LEU A 24 0.16 -15.73 -8.92
C LEU A 24 1.14 -15.08 -7.95
N ARG A 25 1.83 -14.00 -8.36
CA ARG A 25 2.70 -13.22 -7.46
C ARG A 25 1.93 -12.59 -6.31
N ALA A 26 0.75 -12.04 -6.59
CA ALA A 26 -0.09 -11.46 -5.54
C ALA A 26 -0.58 -12.52 -4.53
N LEU A 27 -0.89 -13.75 -4.99
CA LEU A 27 -1.23 -14.87 -4.11
C LEU A 27 -0.01 -15.34 -3.29
N GLU A 28 1.17 -15.38 -3.89
CA GLU A 28 2.43 -15.70 -3.19
C GLU A 28 2.68 -14.71 -2.04
N ASP A 29 2.50 -13.41 -2.29
CA ASP A 29 2.60 -12.35 -1.28
C ASP A 29 1.54 -12.48 -0.15
N LEU A 30 0.43 -13.18 -0.41
CA LEU A 30 -0.61 -13.50 0.57
C LEU A 30 -0.35 -14.80 1.33
N GLY A 31 0.79 -15.47 1.08
CA GLY A 31 1.20 -16.70 1.73
C GLY A 31 0.64 -17.98 1.09
N PHE A 32 0.23 -17.94 -0.18
CA PHE A 32 -0.06 -19.16 -0.93
C PHE A 32 1.24 -19.80 -1.42
N PHE A 33 1.27 -21.14 -1.46
CA PHE A 33 2.29 -21.87 -2.20
C PHE A 33 1.91 -21.90 -3.68
N CYS A 34 2.62 -21.14 -4.51
CA CYS A 34 2.31 -20.96 -5.92
C CYS A 34 3.12 -21.92 -6.81
N ILE A 35 2.44 -22.64 -7.70
CA ILE A 35 3.07 -23.47 -8.73
C ILE A 35 2.62 -22.95 -10.10
N ASP A 36 3.53 -22.43 -10.91
CA ASP A 36 3.22 -21.93 -12.25
C ASP A 36 3.53 -22.96 -13.34
N ASN A 37 2.77 -22.92 -14.43
CA ASN A 37 2.92 -23.75 -15.62
C ASN A 37 2.88 -25.27 -15.34
N LEU A 38 2.07 -25.67 -14.37
CA LEU A 38 1.91 -27.08 -13.99
C LEU A 38 1.03 -27.79 -15.03
N PRO A 39 1.47 -28.93 -15.61
CA PRO A 39 0.61 -29.77 -16.43
C PRO A 39 -0.63 -30.23 -15.64
N THR A 40 -1.80 -30.16 -16.24
CA THR A 40 -3.09 -30.49 -15.59
C THR A 40 -3.09 -31.87 -14.94
N ALA A 41 -2.49 -32.87 -15.59
CA ALA A 41 -2.39 -34.25 -15.07
C ALA A 41 -1.61 -34.38 -13.75
N LEU A 42 -0.72 -33.43 -13.43
CA LEU A 42 0.07 -33.45 -12.19
C LEU A 42 -0.55 -32.59 -11.08
N ALA A 43 -1.65 -31.88 -11.36
CA ALA A 43 -2.25 -30.94 -10.43
C ALA A 43 -2.68 -31.63 -9.11
N THR A 44 -3.37 -32.76 -9.23
CA THR A 44 -3.88 -33.51 -8.08
C THR A 44 -2.75 -34.04 -7.19
N GLU A 45 -1.70 -34.60 -7.78
CA GLU A 45 -0.54 -35.12 -7.05
C GLU A 45 0.26 -34.01 -6.36
N ALA A 46 0.45 -32.87 -7.04
CA ALA A 46 1.16 -31.73 -6.50
C ALA A 46 0.46 -31.16 -5.26
N VAL A 47 -0.87 -30.96 -5.32
CA VAL A 47 -1.66 -30.50 -4.17
C VAL A 47 -1.57 -31.50 -3.02
N ALA A 48 -1.73 -32.79 -3.29
CA ALA A 48 -1.64 -33.83 -2.26
C ALA A 48 -0.26 -33.85 -1.58
N LEU A 49 0.83 -33.58 -2.31
CA LEU A 49 2.17 -33.47 -1.75
C LEU A 49 2.32 -32.24 -0.86
N CYS A 50 1.81 -31.08 -1.30
CA CYS A 50 1.80 -29.85 -0.50
C CYS A 50 1.04 -30.04 0.82
N GLU A 51 -0.11 -30.70 0.79
CA GLU A 51 -0.92 -31.00 1.97
C GLU A 51 -0.18 -31.90 2.97
N ARG A 52 0.52 -32.95 2.48
CA ARG A 52 1.39 -33.79 3.33
C ARG A 52 2.51 -32.99 3.99
N GLY A 53 2.98 -31.92 3.32
CA GLY A 53 3.95 -30.97 3.86
C GLY A 53 3.34 -29.91 4.81
N GLY A 54 2.05 -29.98 5.12
CA GLY A 54 1.36 -29.02 5.99
C GLY A 54 0.91 -27.72 5.30
N VAL A 55 1.05 -27.61 3.99
CA VAL A 55 0.60 -26.44 3.22
C VAL A 55 -0.91 -26.50 3.06
N ARG A 56 -1.62 -25.47 3.54
CA ARG A 56 -3.09 -25.39 3.46
C ARG A 56 -3.63 -24.41 2.41
N ARG A 57 -2.75 -23.64 1.76
CA ARG A 57 -3.11 -22.62 0.77
C ARG A 57 -2.21 -22.80 -0.45
N VAL A 58 -2.79 -23.31 -1.54
CA VAL A 58 -2.05 -23.63 -2.78
C VAL A 58 -2.66 -22.84 -3.94
N ALA A 59 -1.82 -22.25 -4.78
CA ALA A 59 -2.25 -21.61 -6.02
C ALA A 59 -1.59 -22.30 -7.23
N LEU A 60 -2.40 -22.69 -8.21
CA LEU A 60 -1.95 -23.41 -9.40
C LEU A 60 -2.16 -22.54 -10.64
N GLY A 61 -1.07 -22.17 -11.29
CA GLY A 61 -1.07 -21.54 -12.61
C GLY A 61 -1.23 -22.60 -13.68
N ILE A 62 -2.47 -22.92 -14.05
CA ILE A 62 -2.74 -23.92 -15.09
C ILE A 62 -2.92 -23.23 -16.43
N ASP A 63 -2.07 -23.63 -17.37
CA ASP A 63 -2.09 -23.19 -18.75
C ASP A 63 -2.71 -24.28 -19.62
N VAL A 64 -3.96 -24.10 -20.01
CA VAL A 64 -4.76 -25.17 -20.63
C VAL A 64 -4.59 -25.24 -22.15
N ARG A 65 -3.51 -24.66 -22.68
CA ARG A 65 -3.20 -24.59 -24.12
C ARG A 65 -2.93 -25.95 -24.78
N VAL A 66 -2.82 -27.04 -24.02
CA VAL A 66 -2.52 -28.37 -24.57
C VAL A 66 -3.81 -29.13 -24.89
N ARG A 67 -4.07 -29.31 -26.20
CA ARG A 67 -5.22 -30.03 -26.80
C ARG A 67 -5.49 -31.43 -26.18
N ALA A 68 -4.51 -32.04 -25.53
CA ALA A 68 -4.65 -33.36 -24.92
C ALA A 68 -5.44 -33.39 -23.59
N PHE A 69 -5.78 -32.24 -22.99
CA PHE A 69 -6.32 -32.19 -21.62
C PHE A 69 -7.76 -31.69 -21.49
N MET A 70 -8.41 -31.22 -22.56
CA MET A 70 -9.73 -30.58 -22.44
C MET A 70 -10.86 -31.54 -22.02
N GLY A 71 -10.72 -32.85 -22.31
CA GLY A 71 -11.63 -33.88 -21.81
C GLY A 71 -11.47 -34.19 -20.33
N ASP A 72 -10.30 -33.87 -19.75
CA ASP A 72 -9.87 -34.28 -18.40
C ASP A 72 -9.96 -33.12 -17.37
N VAL A 73 -10.11 -31.86 -17.80
CA VAL A 73 -10.09 -30.73 -16.84
C VAL A 73 -11.27 -30.77 -15.86
N ALA A 74 -12.44 -31.24 -16.33
CA ALA A 74 -13.62 -31.43 -15.50
C ALA A 74 -13.36 -32.44 -14.37
N ASP A 75 -12.75 -33.56 -14.73
CA ASP A 75 -12.44 -34.65 -13.82
C ASP A 75 -11.31 -34.24 -12.88
N THR A 76 -10.30 -33.56 -13.41
CA THR A 76 -9.21 -32.97 -12.63
C THR A 76 -9.73 -31.98 -11.59
N PHE A 77 -10.64 -31.07 -11.94
CA PHE A 77 -11.23 -30.14 -10.96
C PHE A 77 -12.05 -30.87 -9.91
N SER A 78 -12.80 -31.90 -10.30
CA SER A 78 -13.56 -32.74 -9.36
C SER A 78 -12.63 -33.50 -8.40
N GLN A 79 -11.50 -34.01 -8.90
CA GLN A 79 -10.46 -34.66 -8.09
C GLN A 79 -9.73 -33.66 -7.18
N LEU A 80 -9.50 -32.44 -7.66
CA LEU A 80 -8.89 -31.36 -6.88
C LEU A 80 -9.80 -30.90 -5.75
N GLU A 81 -11.12 -30.83 -5.98
CA GLU A 81 -12.10 -30.55 -4.92
C GLU A 81 -12.13 -31.68 -3.87
N ALA A 82 -11.72 -32.90 -4.25
CA ALA A 82 -11.64 -34.09 -3.40
C ALA A 82 -12.93 -34.33 -2.62
N ALA A 83 -14.05 -34.44 -3.34
CA ALA A 83 -15.38 -34.65 -2.76
C ALA A 83 -15.79 -33.61 -1.68
N GLY A 84 -15.26 -32.38 -1.80
CA GLY A 84 -15.55 -31.27 -0.89
C GLY A 84 -14.65 -31.20 0.34
N GLU A 85 -13.59 -31.99 0.40
CA GLU A 85 -12.56 -31.87 1.45
C GLU A 85 -11.72 -30.60 1.30
N ARG A 86 -11.61 -30.07 0.07
CA ARG A 86 -10.91 -28.82 -0.25
C ARG A 86 -11.88 -27.73 -0.70
N ASP A 87 -11.56 -26.49 -0.39
CA ASP A 87 -12.20 -25.34 -1.02
C ASP A 87 -11.49 -25.04 -2.34
N LEU A 88 -12.07 -25.50 -3.45
CA LEU A 88 -11.53 -25.27 -4.79
C LEU A 88 -12.13 -24.00 -5.39
N GLN A 89 -11.28 -23.02 -5.72
CA GLN A 89 -11.68 -21.80 -6.41
C GLN A 89 -10.98 -21.69 -7.76
N VAL A 90 -11.77 -21.66 -8.83
CA VAL A 90 -11.27 -21.45 -10.19
C VAL A 90 -11.38 -19.98 -10.55
N LEU A 91 -10.24 -19.31 -10.66
CA LEU A 91 -10.12 -17.92 -11.07
C LEU A 91 -9.75 -17.84 -12.56
N PHE A 92 -10.68 -17.30 -13.36
CA PHE A 92 -10.49 -17.07 -14.78
C PHE A 92 -10.20 -15.59 -15.06
N LEU A 93 -9.09 -15.31 -15.75
CA LEU A 93 -8.71 -13.96 -16.15
C LEU A 93 -9.07 -13.72 -17.62
N ASP A 94 -9.77 -12.62 -17.86
CA ASP A 94 -10.23 -12.22 -19.19
C ASP A 94 -9.77 -10.78 -19.48
N ALA A 95 -9.77 -10.39 -20.75
CA ALA A 95 -9.63 -9.01 -21.19
C ALA A 95 -10.15 -8.88 -22.63
N SER A 96 -10.44 -7.67 -23.10
CA SER A 96 -10.81 -7.46 -24.50
C SER A 96 -9.68 -7.88 -25.45
N ASP A 97 -10.06 -8.37 -26.62
CA ASP A 97 -9.11 -8.84 -27.64
C ASP A 97 -8.09 -7.75 -28.01
N GLU A 98 -8.57 -6.51 -28.18
CA GLU A 98 -7.74 -5.32 -28.42
C GLU A 98 -6.68 -5.12 -27.31
N THR A 99 -7.07 -5.29 -26.05
CA THR A 99 -6.17 -5.14 -24.89
C THR A 99 -5.12 -6.24 -24.88
N LEU A 100 -5.51 -7.48 -25.15
CA LEU A 100 -4.59 -8.62 -25.18
C LEU A 100 -3.57 -8.46 -26.30
N VAL A 101 -4.01 -8.11 -27.51
CA VAL A 101 -3.14 -7.86 -28.67
C VAL A 101 -2.13 -6.75 -28.36
N ARG A 102 -2.59 -5.66 -27.74
CA ARG A 102 -1.70 -4.56 -27.31
C ARG A 102 -0.67 -5.02 -26.28
N ARG A 103 -1.06 -5.74 -25.22
CA ARG A 103 -0.15 -6.27 -24.20
C ARG A 103 0.88 -7.24 -24.78
N TYR A 104 0.48 -8.03 -25.76
CA TYR A 104 1.40 -8.92 -26.50
C TYR A 104 2.47 -8.13 -27.25
N SER A 105 2.06 -7.10 -27.98
CA SER A 105 2.97 -6.19 -28.69
C SER A 105 3.96 -5.51 -27.74
N GLU A 106 3.48 -5.04 -26.58
CA GLU A 106 4.30 -4.38 -25.55
C GLU A 106 5.30 -5.35 -24.90
N SER A 107 4.88 -6.60 -24.64
CA SER A 107 5.75 -7.61 -24.00
C SER A 107 6.81 -8.22 -24.93
N ARG A 108 6.71 -7.98 -26.25
CA ARG A 108 7.53 -8.58 -27.32
C ARG A 108 7.64 -10.11 -27.25
N ARG A 109 6.72 -10.79 -26.55
CA ARG A 109 6.73 -12.25 -26.44
C ARG A 109 6.05 -12.87 -27.66
N PRO A 110 6.65 -13.88 -28.32
CA PRO A 110 6.00 -14.59 -29.41
C PRO A 110 4.69 -15.24 -28.95
N HIS A 111 3.64 -15.12 -29.76
CA HIS A 111 2.38 -15.82 -29.51
C HIS A 111 2.53 -17.30 -29.88
N THR A 112 2.31 -18.21 -28.92
CA THR A 112 2.62 -19.64 -29.06
C THR A 112 1.77 -20.38 -30.10
N LEU A 113 0.65 -19.79 -30.56
CA LEU A 113 -0.19 -20.35 -31.64
C LEU A 113 0.19 -19.84 -33.06
N ALA A 114 1.20 -18.98 -33.21
CA ALA A 114 1.63 -18.45 -34.51
C ALA A 114 2.73 -19.29 -35.19
N GLN A 115 2.98 -20.52 -34.74
CA GLN A 115 4.05 -21.37 -35.29
C GLN A 115 3.70 -22.14 -36.56
N ASP A 116 2.44 -22.09 -37.02
CA ASP A 116 2.03 -22.66 -38.32
C ASP A 116 1.67 -21.53 -39.30
N GLY A 117 2.67 -21.00 -40.00
CA GLY A 117 2.49 -20.17 -41.20
C GLY A 117 2.46 -18.65 -40.97
N ASP A 118 3.44 -17.97 -41.57
CA ASP A 118 3.47 -16.58 -42.02
C ASP A 118 2.50 -15.58 -41.33
N ALA A 119 2.80 -15.13 -40.10
CA ALA A 119 1.92 -14.17 -39.42
C ALA A 119 2.64 -13.20 -38.48
N GLY A 120 2.87 -11.97 -38.96
CA GLY A 120 2.85 -10.77 -38.13
C GLY A 120 1.46 -10.53 -37.51
N VAL A 121 1.27 -9.41 -36.80
CA VAL A 121 0.08 -8.92 -36.04
C VAL A 121 -1.27 -9.65 -36.23
N HIS A 122 -1.67 -10.01 -37.46
CA HIS A 122 -2.81 -10.87 -37.78
C HIS A 122 -2.83 -12.22 -37.01
N GLY A 123 -1.68 -12.87 -36.79
CA GLY A 123 -1.62 -14.16 -36.07
C GLY A 123 -1.88 -14.06 -34.56
N VAL A 124 -1.68 -12.88 -33.96
CA VAL A 124 -1.98 -12.65 -32.53
C VAL A 124 -3.48 -12.47 -32.33
N VAL A 125 -4.13 -11.70 -33.21
CA VAL A 125 -5.59 -11.47 -33.15
C VAL A 125 -6.34 -12.79 -33.33
N GLU A 126 -6.00 -13.56 -34.36
CA GLU A 126 -6.60 -14.87 -34.61
C GLU A 126 -6.29 -15.86 -33.49
N GLY A 127 -5.06 -15.83 -32.97
CA GLY A 127 -4.65 -16.63 -31.81
C GLY A 127 -5.47 -16.37 -30.55
N VAL A 128 -5.77 -15.10 -30.25
CA VAL A 128 -6.60 -14.72 -29.09
C VAL A 128 -8.04 -15.19 -29.27
N ALA A 129 -8.61 -15.06 -30.47
CA ALA A 129 -9.97 -15.53 -30.76
C ALA A 129 -10.09 -17.06 -30.58
N VAL A 130 -9.13 -17.81 -31.12
CA VAL A 130 -9.07 -19.28 -30.96
C VAL A 130 -8.86 -19.67 -29.49
N GLU A 131 -8.03 -18.94 -28.74
CA GLU A 131 -7.84 -19.20 -27.31
C GLU A 131 -9.13 -18.97 -26.52
N ARG A 132 -9.86 -17.89 -26.82
CA ARG A 132 -11.15 -17.57 -26.18
C ARG A 132 -12.20 -18.64 -26.43
N GLU A 133 -12.33 -19.11 -27.67
CA GLU A 133 -13.24 -20.20 -28.01
C GLU A 133 -12.88 -21.48 -27.23
N ARG A 134 -11.59 -21.85 -27.22
CA ARG A 134 -11.11 -23.04 -26.50
C ARG A 134 -11.32 -22.92 -24.99
N LEU A 135 -11.09 -21.76 -24.39
CA LEU A 135 -11.20 -21.58 -22.95
C LEU A 135 -12.64 -21.29 -22.46
N ALA A 136 -13.60 -21.10 -23.38
CA ALA A 136 -14.99 -20.82 -23.02
C ALA A 136 -15.62 -21.86 -22.05
N PRO A 137 -15.42 -23.18 -22.21
CA PRO A 137 -15.93 -24.18 -21.26
C PRO A 137 -15.34 -24.04 -19.85
N LEU A 138 -14.08 -23.60 -19.74
CA LEU A 138 -13.44 -23.37 -18.45
C LEU A 138 -13.91 -22.08 -17.81
N ARG A 139 -14.08 -21.03 -18.60
CA ARG A 139 -14.68 -19.77 -18.16
C ARG A 139 -16.08 -19.99 -17.59
N ALA A 140 -16.88 -20.86 -18.21
CA ALA A 140 -18.22 -21.19 -17.72
C ALA A 140 -18.23 -21.94 -16.37
N ARG A 141 -17.13 -22.62 -16.03
CA ARG A 141 -16.95 -23.35 -14.76
C ARG A 141 -16.18 -22.56 -13.71
N ALA A 142 -15.76 -21.33 -14.03
CA ALA A 142 -14.97 -20.52 -13.14
C ALA A 142 -15.80 -20.08 -11.93
N SER A 143 -15.26 -20.27 -10.73
CA SER A 143 -15.82 -19.71 -9.50
C SER A 143 -15.83 -18.17 -9.55
N ARG A 144 -14.83 -17.58 -10.24
CA ARG A 144 -14.74 -16.13 -10.43
C ARG A 144 -14.10 -15.80 -11.78
N VAL A 145 -14.67 -14.82 -12.47
CA VAL A 145 -14.08 -14.23 -13.68
C VAL A 145 -13.67 -12.79 -13.38
N ILE A 146 -12.42 -12.43 -13.65
CA ILE A 146 -11.94 -11.04 -13.54
C ILE A 146 -11.65 -10.52 -14.96
N ASP A 147 -12.38 -9.48 -15.36
CA ASP A 147 -12.08 -8.71 -16.55
C ASP A 147 -10.96 -7.70 -16.25
N THR A 148 -9.82 -7.89 -16.90
CA THR A 148 -8.61 -7.07 -16.73
C THR A 148 -8.45 -6.00 -17.81
N THR A 149 -9.44 -5.81 -18.69
CA THR A 149 -9.40 -4.87 -19.83
C THR A 149 -8.94 -3.47 -19.41
N ARG A 150 -9.49 -2.95 -18.32
CA ARG A 150 -9.22 -1.58 -17.84
C ARG A 150 -8.40 -1.54 -16.56
N LEU A 151 -7.84 -2.67 -16.15
CA LEU A 151 -7.10 -2.77 -14.89
C LEU A 151 -5.61 -2.57 -15.12
N SER A 152 -4.99 -1.74 -14.29
CA SER A 152 -3.55 -1.73 -14.12
C SER A 152 -3.08 -2.96 -13.34
N VAL A 153 -1.76 -3.20 -13.34
CA VAL A 153 -1.13 -4.25 -12.52
C VAL A 153 -1.45 -4.07 -11.04
N HIS A 154 -1.53 -2.81 -10.57
CA HIS A 154 -1.86 -2.49 -9.18
C HIS A 154 -3.33 -2.76 -8.86
N ASP A 155 -4.25 -2.44 -9.77
CA ASP A 155 -5.69 -2.70 -9.59
C ASP A 155 -5.97 -4.20 -9.55
N LEU A 156 -5.34 -4.97 -10.44
CA LEU A 156 -5.45 -6.43 -10.45
C LEU A 156 -4.91 -7.04 -9.16
N ARG A 157 -3.74 -6.59 -8.69
CA ARG A 157 -3.18 -7.04 -7.40
C ARG A 157 -4.12 -6.73 -6.24
N ARG A 158 -4.74 -5.54 -6.22
CA ARG A 158 -5.75 -5.19 -5.20
C ARG A 158 -6.94 -6.12 -5.22
N LEU A 159 -7.50 -6.42 -6.39
CA LEU A 159 -8.63 -7.35 -6.48
C LEU A 159 -8.28 -8.73 -5.92
N VAL A 160 -7.07 -9.23 -6.20
CA VAL A 160 -6.60 -10.50 -5.64
C VAL A 160 -6.50 -10.42 -4.10
N VAL A 161 -5.92 -9.35 -3.56
CA VAL A 161 -5.84 -9.12 -2.11
C VAL A 161 -7.22 -9.03 -1.47
N THR A 162 -8.16 -8.32 -2.09
CA THR A 162 -9.55 -8.21 -1.59
C THR A 162 -10.26 -9.57 -1.56
N HIS A 163 -9.99 -10.43 -2.55
CA HIS A 163 -10.69 -11.71 -2.68
C HIS A 163 -10.05 -12.86 -1.92
N TYR A 164 -8.73 -12.85 -1.75
CA TYR A 164 -7.96 -13.96 -1.21
C TYR A 164 -7.07 -13.57 -0.02
N GLY A 165 -7.03 -12.29 0.35
CA GLY A 165 -6.40 -11.85 1.59
C GLY A 165 -7.23 -12.29 2.80
N PRO A 166 -6.60 -12.46 3.98
CA PRO A 166 -7.36 -12.63 5.22
C PRO A 166 -8.35 -11.48 5.42
N GLU A 167 -9.53 -11.68 6.04
CA GLU A 167 -10.56 -10.65 6.22
C GLU A 167 -10.03 -9.35 6.88
N THR A 168 -8.93 -9.44 7.63
CA THR A 168 -8.16 -8.35 8.24
C THR A 168 -7.17 -7.64 7.30
N THR A 169 -7.10 -8.03 6.02
CA THR A 169 -6.01 -7.73 5.07
C THR A 169 -6.52 -7.25 3.73
N ALA A 170 -7.59 -6.44 3.72
CA ALA A 170 -7.54 -5.31 2.80
C ALA A 170 -6.23 -4.58 3.14
N ALA A 171 -5.20 -4.68 2.29
CA ALA A 171 -3.89 -4.11 2.56
C ALA A 171 -4.05 -2.61 2.87
N ARG A 172 -4.13 -2.27 4.16
CA ARG A 172 -4.29 -0.89 4.60
C ARG A 172 -3.00 -0.18 4.25
N MET A 173 -3.12 0.89 3.48
CA MET A 173 -2.02 1.79 3.20
C MET A 173 -1.32 2.17 4.50
N VAL A 174 -0.02 1.93 4.60
CA VAL A 174 0.75 2.35 5.77
C VAL A 174 1.04 3.84 5.62
N THR A 175 0.45 4.66 6.48
CA THR A 175 0.67 6.10 6.48
C THR A 175 1.73 6.47 7.51
N ARG A 176 2.69 7.32 7.12
CA ARG A 176 3.71 7.86 8.02
C ARG A 176 3.84 9.37 7.87
N VAL A 177 4.10 10.04 9.00
CA VAL A 177 4.50 11.45 9.03
C VAL A 177 5.97 11.52 9.45
N VAL A 178 6.79 12.16 8.62
CA VAL A 178 8.24 12.21 8.80
C VAL A 178 8.67 13.67 8.96
N SER A 179 9.16 14.05 10.14
CA SER A 179 9.78 15.36 10.30
C SER A 179 11.23 15.35 9.80
N PHE A 180 11.64 16.39 9.07
CA PHE A 180 12.98 16.50 8.53
C PHE A 180 13.50 17.95 8.48
N GLY A 181 14.80 18.09 8.18
CA GLY A 181 15.50 19.35 7.96
C GLY A 181 15.84 19.57 6.48
N PHE A 182 15.40 20.68 5.88
CA PHE A 182 15.71 21.03 4.48
C PHE A 182 17.21 21.14 4.21
N LYS A 183 18.03 21.49 5.21
CA LYS A 183 19.49 21.50 5.06
C LYS A 183 20.09 20.11 4.78
N TYR A 184 19.32 19.04 4.99
CA TYR A 184 19.68 17.66 4.71
C TYR A 184 18.88 17.06 3.52
N GLY A 185 18.11 17.89 2.80
CA GLY A 185 17.20 17.48 1.73
C GLY A 185 15.91 16.82 2.21
N PRO A 186 14.83 16.78 1.40
CA PRO A 186 13.61 16.04 1.74
C PRO A 186 13.87 14.51 1.81
N PRO A 187 13.03 13.73 2.51
CA PRO A 187 13.07 12.28 2.42
C PRO A 187 12.84 11.84 0.98
N VAL A 188 13.66 10.90 0.49
CA VAL A 188 13.62 10.41 -0.91
C VAL A 188 12.31 9.71 -1.25
N ASP A 189 11.62 9.25 -0.22
CA ASP A 189 10.39 8.48 -0.26
C ASP A 189 9.17 9.30 0.19
N ALA A 190 9.30 10.63 0.27
CA ALA A 190 8.18 11.53 0.59
C ALA A 190 7.24 11.70 -0.61
N ASP A 191 5.95 11.48 -0.37
CA ASP A 191 4.89 11.67 -1.36
C ASP A 191 4.32 13.10 -1.30
N LEU A 192 4.17 13.62 -0.08
CA LEU A 192 3.74 14.98 0.20
C LEU A 192 4.83 15.66 1.04
N VAL A 193 5.16 16.90 0.75
CA VAL A 193 6.15 17.68 1.52
C VAL A 193 5.57 19.04 1.87
N PHE A 194 5.54 19.34 3.17
CA PHE A 194 5.06 20.60 3.72
C PHE A 194 6.19 21.38 4.37
N ASP A 195 6.40 22.63 3.92
CA ASP A 195 7.41 23.53 4.47
C ASP A 195 6.83 24.37 5.61
N VAL A 196 7.43 24.26 6.80
CA VAL A 196 7.04 24.99 8.01
C VAL A 196 8.09 26.01 8.46
N ARG A 197 9.03 26.39 7.57
CA ARG A 197 10.11 27.34 7.89
C ARG A 197 9.64 28.75 8.20
N PHE A 198 8.41 29.10 7.84
CA PHE A 198 7.82 30.42 8.09
C PHE A 198 7.38 30.64 9.54
N LEU A 199 7.16 29.57 10.32
CA LEU A 199 6.83 29.67 11.74
C LEU A 199 8.02 30.23 12.54
N GLU A 200 7.76 30.93 13.64
CA GLU A 200 8.81 31.47 14.51
C GLU A 200 9.73 30.35 15.00
N ASN A 201 11.03 30.62 14.98
CA ASN A 201 12.04 29.59 15.16
C ASN A 201 12.51 29.51 16.62
N PRO A 202 12.25 28.39 17.33
CA PRO A 202 12.67 28.22 18.73
C PRO A 202 14.19 28.28 18.94
N TYR A 203 14.96 28.13 17.85
CA TYR A 203 16.42 28.25 17.88
C TYR A 203 16.92 29.61 18.40
N PHE A 204 16.14 30.68 18.22
CA PHE A 204 16.53 32.03 18.68
C PHE A 204 16.19 32.29 20.14
N VAL A 205 15.48 31.38 20.80
CA VAL A 205 15.20 31.45 22.24
C VAL A 205 16.28 30.61 22.97
N PRO A 206 17.14 31.23 23.80
CA PRO A 206 18.29 30.55 24.42
C PRO A 206 17.92 29.24 25.12
N ASP A 207 16.82 29.25 25.88
CA ASP A 207 16.37 28.10 26.66
C ASP A 207 15.81 26.97 25.80
N LEU A 208 15.27 27.28 24.62
CA LEU A 208 14.66 26.31 23.71
C LEU A 208 15.65 25.76 22.68
N LYS A 209 16.72 26.49 22.37
CA LYS A 209 17.69 26.17 21.31
C LYS A 209 18.26 24.74 21.36
N SER A 210 18.49 24.23 22.57
CA SER A 210 19.08 22.90 22.77
C SER A 210 18.05 21.77 22.86
N GLN A 211 16.78 22.11 23.09
CA GLN A 211 15.71 21.16 23.35
C GLN A 211 15.12 20.62 22.03
N PRO A 212 14.78 19.32 21.95
CA PRO A 212 14.10 18.79 20.77
C PRO A 212 12.64 19.24 20.73
N GLY A 213 12.02 19.20 19.56
CA GLY A 213 10.58 19.48 19.37
C GLY A 213 9.66 18.45 20.03
N THR A 214 10.19 17.35 20.55
CA THR A 214 9.46 16.42 21.42
C THR A 214 9.35 16.93 22.86
N SER A 215 10.07 17.99 23.25
CA SER A 215 9.95 18.61 24.56
C SER A 215 8.69 19.47 24.66
N ALA A 216 8.06 19.47 25.85
CA ALA A 216 6.88 20.29 26.13
C ALA A 216 7.15 21.78 25.88
N ALA A 217 8.30 22.31 26.33
CA ALA A 217 8.63 23.73 26.17
C ALA A 217 8.72 24.17 24.70
N VAL A 218 9.33 23.35 23.82
CA VAL A 218 9.40 23.67 22.38
C VAL A 218 8.03 23.49 21.73
N ARG A 219 7.29 22.46 22.13
CA ARG A 219 5.91 22.23 21.66
C ARG A 219 5.02 23.43 21.97
N ASP A 220 4.99 23.86 23.22
CA ASP A 220 4.14 24.94 23.69
C ASP A 220 4.51 26.28 23.02
N PHE A 221 5.81 26.55 22.81
CA PHE A 221 6.26 27.71 22.05
C PHE A 221 5.77 27.71 20.59
N VAL A 222 5.86 26.55 19.91
CA VAL A 222 5.43 26.44 18.51
C VAL A 222 3.91 26.54 18.42
N LEU A 223 3.18 25.87 19.32
CA LEU A 223 1.72 25.90 19.33
C LEU A 223 1.16 27.23 19.83
N ALA A 224 1.86 28.04 20.61
CA ALA A 224 1.38 29.37 20.99
C ALA A 224 1.13 30.31 19.78
N GLN A 225 1.70 30.01 18.61
CA GLN A 225 1.53 30.79 17.38
C GLN A 225 0.17 30.50 16.71
N PRO A 226 -0.65 31.53 16.40
CA PRO A 226 -1.89 31.37 15.65
C PRO A 226 -1.71 30.68 14.30
N GLU A 227 -0.62 31.01 13.59
CA GLU A 227 -0.29 30.46 12.28
C GLU A 227 0.00 28.96 12.35
N ALA A 228 0.57 28.46 13.45
CA ALA A 228 0.82 27.04 13.65
C ALA A 228 -0.50 26.26 13.78
N HIS A 229 -1.46 26.78 14.53
CA HIS A 229 -2.80 26.20 14.66
C HIS A 229 -3.57 26.23 13.34
N GLU A 230 -3.56 27.37 12.64
CA GLU A 230 -4.25 27.50 11.36
C GLU A 230 -3.67 26.54 10.32
N LEU A 231 -2.34 26.44 10.25
CA LEU A 231 -1.67 25.47 9.38
C LEU A 231 -2.06 24.04 9.72
N LEU A 232 -2.05 23.65 11.00
CA LEU A 232 -2.45 22.31 11.44
C LEU A 232 -3.86 21.97 10.97
N GLY A 233 -4.82 22.88 11.15
CA GLY A 233 -6.19 22.70 10.68
C GLY A 233 -6.25 22.44 9.17
N LYS A 234 -5.62 23.30 8.36
CA LYS A 234 -5.60 23.13 6.89
C LYS A 234 -4.92 21.83 6.45
N LEU A 235 -3.81 21.46 7.08
CA LEU A 235 -3.12 20.21 6.77
C LEU A 235 -3.95 18.99 7.17
N LEU A 236 -4.63 19.03 8.32
CA LEU A 236 -5.50 17.94 8.74
C LEU A 236 -6.69 17.78 7.79
N ASP A 237 -7.33 18.87 7.38
CA ASP A 237 -8.45 18.81 6.43
C ASP A 237 -8.00 18.22 5.08
N LEU A 238 -6.85 18.66 4.58
CA LEU A 238 -6.26 18.11 3.37
C LEU A 238 -5.95 16.61 3.52
N LEU A 239 -5.27 16.22 4.60
CA LEU A 239 -4.86 14.83 4.84
C LEU A 239 -6.06 13.91 5.02
N LYS A 240 -7.08 14.31 5.79
CA LYS A 240 -8.36 13.59 5.92
C LYS A 240 -9.06 13.43 4.57
N TYR A 241 -8.93 14.40 3.67
CA TYR A 241 -9.49 14.32 2.33
C TYR A 241 -8.71 13.36 1.40
N VAL A 242 -7.36 13.40 1.42
CA VAL A 242 -6.53 12.65 0.46
C VAL A 242 -6.18 11.24 0.91
N ILE A 243 -6.01 10.97 2.21
CA ILE A 243 -5.63 9.64 2.72
C ILE A 243 -6.59 8.55 2.23
N PRO A 244 -7.93 8.67 2.40
CA PRO A 244 -8.86 7.65 1.91
C PRO A 244 -8.86 7.49 0.38
N LYS A 245 -8.40 8.52 -0.35
CA LYS A 245 -8.30 8.47 -1.83
C LYS A 245 -7.06 7.70 -2.25
N TYR A 246 -5.92 7.94 -1.62
CA TYR A 246 -4.71 7.13 -1.83
C TYR A 246 -4.94 5.67 -1.43
N GLU A 247 -5.69 5.41 -0.36
CA GLU A 247 -6.10 4.05 0.01
C GLU A 247 -6.93 3.38 -1.10
N ARG A 248 -7.93 4.09 -1.66
CA ARG A 248 -8.74 3.59 -2.77
C ARG A 248 -7.96 3.38 -4.06
N GLU A 249 -7.00 4.26 -4.34
CA GLU A 249 -6.04 4.12 -5.44
C GLU A 249 -5.12 2.90 -5.24
N GLY A 250 -5.03 2.38 -4.02
CA GLY A 250 -4.27 1.18 -3.68
C GLY A 250 -2.81 1.42 -3.42
N LYS A 251 -2.48 2.61 -2.95
CA LYS A 251 -1.14 2.96 -2.52
C LYS A 251 -0.77 2.14 -1.28
N SER A 252 0.39 1.48 -1.31
CA SER A 252 0.85 0.66 -0.16
C SER A 252 1.42 1.50 0.98
N TYR A 253 2.07 2.62 0.65
CA TYR A 253 2.73 3.51 1.61
C TYR A 253 2.44 4.96 1.26
N LEU A 254 2.04 5.77 2.25
CA LEU A 254 1.93 7.22 2.13
C LEU A 254 2.88 7.88 3.11
N THR A 255 3.72 8.76 2.60
CA THR A 255 4.77 9.45 3.37
C THR A 255 4.55 10.94 3.32
N VAL A 256 4.18 11.51 4.46
CA VAL A 256 3.99 12.95 4.63
C VAL A 256 5.24 13.55 5.28
N GLY A 257 6.04 14.25 4.50
CA GLY A 257 7.21 14.97 4.98
C GLY A 257 6.84 16.34 5.54
N VAL A 258 7.27 16.64 6.77
CA VAL A 258 7.16 17.98 7.37
C VAL A 258 8.56 18.55 7.56
N GLY A 259 8.86 19.67 6.91
CA GLY A 259 10.22 20.20 6.80
C GLY A 259 10.40 21.54 7.51
N CYS A 260 11.40 21.65 8.38
CA CYS A 260 11.93 22.96 8.81
C CYS A 260 13.41 23.06 8.41
N THR A 261 14.15 24.12 8.78
CA THR A 261 15.55 24.24 8.35
C THR A 261 16.43 23.11 8.88
N GLY A 262 16.36 22.85 10.20
CA GLY A 262 17.26 21.92 10.88
C GLY A 262 16.66 20.56 11.24
N GLY A 263 15.34 20.40 11.13
CA GLY A 263 14.64 19.14 11.44
C GLY A 263 14.52 18.78 12.93
N ARG A 264 14.67 19.78 13.83
CA ARG A 264 14.72 19.55 15.29
C ARG A 264 13.56 20.12 16.09
N HIS A 265 12.93 21.21 15.65
CA HIS A 265 11.93 21.94 16.44
C HIS A 265 10.56 21.94 15.76
N ARG A 266 10.28 22.96 14.94
CA ARG A 266 8.99 23.18 14.27
C ARG A 266 8.46 21.94 13.55
N SER A 267 9.27 21.33 12.69
CA SER A 267 8.79 20.14 11.95
C SER A 267 8.51 18.93 12.83
N VAL A 268 9.21 18.77 13.95
CA VAL A 268 8.97 17.70 14.92
C VAL A 268 7.63 17.92 15.61
N VAL A 269 7.38 19.15 16.11
CA VAL A 269 6.10 19.51 16.76
C VAL A 269 4.93 19.28 15.81
N LEU A 270 5.00 19.82 14.59
CA LEU A 270 3.90 19.67 13.63
C LEU A 270 3.69 18.20 13.21
N ALA A 271 4.75 17.40 13.10
CA ALA A 271 4.63 15.98 12.78
C ALA A 271 3.93 15.17 13.88
N GLU A 272 4.25 15.44 15.15
CA GLU A 272 3.61 14.82 16.31
C GLU A 272 2.13 15.17 16.40
N GLU A 273 1.77 16.45 16.24
CA GLU A 273 0.37 16.88 16.30
C GLU A 273 -0.46 16.32 15.13
N LEU A 274 0.11 16.25 13.93
CA LEU A 274 -0.54 15.57 12.80
C LEU A 274 -0.74 14.07 13.07
N GLY A 275 0.28 13.39 13.59
CA GLY A 275 0.17 11.97 13.94
C GLY A 275 -0.90 11.70 14.98
N ARG A 276 -0.93 12.50 16.06
CA ARG A 276 -1.93 12.41 17.12
C ARG A 276 -3.35 12.61 16.57
N ALA A 277 -3.56 13.63 15.75
CA ALA A 277 -4.89 13.96 15.22
C ALA A 277 -5.39 12.99 14.12
N LEU A 278 -4.50 12.31 13.41
CA LEU A 278 -4.87 11.29 12.41
C LEU A 278 -5.12 9.90 13.01
N GLY A 279 -4.64 9.63 14.23
CA GLY A 279 -4.95 8.43 15.00
C GLY A 279 -4.08 7.22 14.73
N ALA A 280 -4.47 6.07 15.30
CA ALA A 280 -3.64 4.85 15.45
C ALA A 280 -3.14 4.20 14.14
N GLY A 281 -3.62 4.64 12.97
CA GLY A 281 -3.16 4.17 11.66
C GLY A 281 -1.93 4.88 11.10
N VAL A 282 -1.44 5.93 11.78
CA VAL A 282 -0.34 6.78 11.31
C VAL A 282 0.90 6.63 12.19
N ARG A 283 2.07 6.41 11.57
CA ARG A 283 3.36 6.33 12.29
C ARG A 283 4.12 7.65 12.18
N VAL A 284 4.60 8.19 13.30
CA VAL A 284 5.42 9.40 13.32
C VAL A 284 6.89 9.01 13.41
N MET A 285 7.75 9.68 12.62
CA MET A 285 9.20 9.47 12.65
C MET A 285 9.94 10.81 12.55
N HIS A 286 11.09 10.90 13.22
CA HIS A 286 11.91 12.10 13.22
C HIS A 286 13.31 11.85 12.67
N ARG A 287 13.51 12.15 11.39
CA ARG A 287 14.75 11.80 10.68
C ARG A 287 16.00 12.51 11.23
N ASP A 288 15.84 13.78 11.61
CA ASP A 288 16.96 14.68 11.90
C ASP A 288 16.97 15.22 13.34
N VAL A 289 16.06 14.77 14.21
CA VAL A 289 15.87 15.38 15.56
C VAL A 289 17.11 15.28 16.44
N LEU A 290 17.87 14.20 16.29
CA LEU A 290 19.12 13.95 17.03
C LEU A 290 20.35 14.60 16.37
N ARG A 291 20.24 15.09 15.13
CA ARG A 291 21.38 15.65 14.39
C ARG A 291 21.72 17.04 14.93
N GLY A 292 22.65 17.09 15.88
CA GLY A 292 23.10 18.30 16.57
C GLY A 292 23.18 18.17 18.10
N LEU A 293 22.79 17.02 18.66
CA LEU A 293 23.14 16.64 20.03
C LEU A 293 24.50 15.93 20.00
N GLY A 294 25.45 16.36 20.82
CA GLY A 294 26.72 15.65 21.00
C GLY A 294 26.50 14.22 21.53
N PRO A 295 27.52 13.35 21.47
CA PRO A 295 27.39 11.90 21.71
C PRO A 295 26.88 11.48 23.10
N ALA A 296 26.80 12.39 24.08
CA ALA A 296 26.49 12.05 25.47
C ALA A 296 24.99 11.89 25.82
N ARG A 297 24.05 11.96 24.86
CA ARG A 297 22.59 11.93 25.15
C ARG A 297 21.79 10.89 24.36
N VAL A 298 22.45 9.98 23.65
CA VAL A 298 21.77 8.98 22.80
C VAL A 298 21.33 7.73 23.60
N ASP A 299 21.93 7.46 24.77
CA ASP A 299 21.72 6.19 25.49
C ASP A 299 20.42 6.08 26.30
N SER A 300 19.61 7.12 26.42
CA SER A 300 18.38 7.08 27.25
C SER A 300 17.07 7.10 26.45
N ALA A 301 17.12 7.03 25.12
CA ALA A 301 15.93 7.08 24.25
C ALA A 301 15.63 5.73 23.59
N VAL A 302 15.54 4.67 24.39
CA VAL A 302 14.92 3.41 23.95
C VAL A 302 13.42 3.54 24.19
N PHE A 303 12.66 3.62 23.09
CA PHE A 303 11.20 3.73 23.08
C PHE A 303 10.55 2.43 23.57
N GLU A 304 9.88 2.45 24.72
CA GLU A 304 8.88 1.44 25.07
C GLU A 304 7.56 1.76 24.35
N ALA A 305 6.96 0.74 23.72
CA ALA A 305 5.67 0.86 23.06
C ALA A 305 4.53 1.00 24.10
N PRO A 306 3.53 1.87 23.89
CA PRO A 306 2.42 1.99 24.82
C PRO A 306 1.50 0.77 24.69
N THR A 307 1.20 0.14 25.82
CA THR A 307 0.21 -0.92 25.99
C THR A 307 -1.22 -0.37 25.83
N ALA A 308 -2.10 -1.20 25.29
CA ALA A 308 -3.49 -0.86 24.99
C ALA A 308 -4.28 -0.48 26.25
N GLY A 309 -4.85 0.74 26.26
CA GLY A 309 -5.83 1.21 27.23
C GLY A 309 -7.06 1.78 26.53
N SER A 310 -8.24 1.42 27.04
CA SER A 310 -9.61 1.69 26.55
C SER A 310 -9.97 3.18 26.34
N PRO A 311 -10.95 3.50 25.47
CA PRO A 311 -11.26 4.87 25.08
C PRO A 311 -11.98 5.62 26.20
N ARG A 312 -11.59 6.89 26.43
CA ARG A 312 -12.39 7.86 27.17
C ARG A 312 -12.88 8.91 26.18
N ASP A 313 -14.19 9.11 26.18
CA ASP A 313 -14.91 10.14 25.46
C ASP A 313 -14.58 11.50 26.07
N ASP A 314 -13.80 12.34 25.40
CA ASP A 314 -13.62 13.76 25.70
C ASP A 314 -13.11 14.48 24.42
N VAL A 315 -14.00 14.80 23.46
CA VAL A 315 -13.60 15.50 22.22
C VAL A 315 -14.38 16.80 21.96
N ASP A 316 -15.39 17.17 22.74
CA ASP A 316 -16.25 18.29 22.36
C ASP A 316 -15.99 19.66 23.03
N GLU A 317 -14.95 19.84 23.85
CA GLU A 317 -14.78 21.10 24.60
C GLU A 317 -13.63 22.03 24.14
N ALA A 318 -12.88 21.67 23.09
CA ALA A 318 -11.70 22.45 22.67
C ALA A 318 -11.93 23.47 21.54
N LEU A 319 -13.17 23.67 21.06
CA LEU A 319 -13.50 24.58 19.95
C LEU A 319 -14.32 25.83 20.34
N ALA A 320 -14.47 26.13 21.62
CA ALA A 320 -15.09 27.38 22.06
C ALA A 320 -14.06 28.54 22.05
N ALA A 321 -14.28 29.51 21.16
CA ALA A 321 -13.45 30.70 20.99
C ALA A 321 -13.35 31.55 22.28
N PRO A 322 -12.18 32.05 22.67
CA PRO A 322 -12.10 33.17 23.60
C PRO A 322 -12.09 34.50 22.84
N GLY A 323 -12.90 35.44 23.35
CA GLY A 323 -13.02 36.79 22.85
C GLY A 323 -11.72 37.60 22.86
N GLN A 324 -11.73 38.61 21.99
CA GLN A 324 -10.69 39.60 21.75
C GLN A 324 -10.25 40.34 23.04
N PRO A 325 -8.93 40.47 23.30
CA PRO A 325 -8.41 41.51 24.19
C PRO A 325 -7.78 42.67 23.40
N PRO A 326 -7.63 43.86 24.02
CA PRO A 326 -7.43 45.11 23.31
C PRO A 326 -5.97 45.33 22.86
N GLY A 327 -5.82 46.19 21.86
CA GLY A 327 -4.55 46.47 21.20
C GLY A 327 -3.45 47.03 22.08
N ARG A 328 -2.21 46.66 21.74
CA ARG A 328 -1.01 47.43 22.03
C ARG A 328 -0.12 47.44 20.80
N ALA A 329 -0.02 48.62 20.21
CA ALA A 329 1.00 48.98 19.24
C ALA A 329 2.33 49.30 19.95
N ALA A 330 3.41 49.19 19.16
CA ALA A 330 4.74 49.76 19.36
C ALA A 330 5.72 49.03 20.30
N THR A 331 6.73 48.40 19.67
CA THR A 331 8.19 48.34 19.94
C THR A 331 8.66 46.95 19.48
N TYR A 332 9.40 46.75 18.38
CA TYR A 332 10.72 47.27 18.05
C TYR A 332 10.94 47.21 16.52
N ALA A 333 11.12 48.37 15.90
CA ALA A 333 11.88 48.50 14.66
C ALA A 333 13.21 49.14 15.05
N ARG A 334 14.31 48.36 15.05
CA ARG A 334 15.71 48.80 14.90
C ARG A 334 16.66 47.64 15.25
N ALA A 335 17.21 47.00 14.21
CA ALA A 335 18.55 46.41 14.19
C ALA A 335 18.77 45.77 12.80
N ALA A 336 18.85 46.62 11.78
CA ALA A 336 19.34 46.25 10.46
C ALA A 336 20.09 47.46 9.89
N GLU A 337 21.28 47.70 10.44
CA GLU A 337 22.32 48.57 9.89
C GLU A 337 23.52 48.48 10.83
N GLU A 338 24.52 47.70 10.44
CA GLU A 338 25.96 47.80 10.76
C GLU A 338 26.61 46.42 10.66
N LYS A 339 27.10 46.06 9.47
CA LYS A 339 28.55 46.01 9.20
C LYS A 339 28.81 45.47 7.79
N GLU A 340 29.39 46.38 7.01
CA GLU A 340 30.41 46.17 5.99
C GLU A 340 31.41 45.05 6.37
#